data_AF-A0A9Q9J786-F1
#
_entry.id   AF-A0A9Q9J786-F1
#
_cell.length_a   1.000
_cell.length_b   1.000
_cell.length_c   1.000
_cell.angle_alpha   90.00
_cell.angle_beta   90.00
_cell.angle_gamma   90.00
#
_symmetry.space_group_name_H-M   'P 1'
#
loop_
_entity.id
_entity.type
_entity.pdbx_description
1 polymer ?
#
loop_
_entity_poly.entity_id
_entity_poly.type
_entity_poly.pdbx_seq_one_letter_code
_entity_poly.pdbx_strand_id
1 'polypeptide(L)'
;MVIFLGNYQLTCYAAKGDISAPGWIAGWDIAQIGVGGAGNLAGAALSPSFPDHRSAMAAARIAGMVTLEAMHAKAQEQREHA
;
A
#
# COMPACT_ATOMS: atom_id res chain seq x y z
N MET A 1 -1.03 -3.96 -8.43
CA MET A 1 0.25 -4.63 -8.11
C MET A 1 0.19 -5.07 -6.67
N VAL A 2 0.72 -6.25 -6.33
CA VAL A 2 0.69 -6.78 -4.96
C VAL A 2 2.10 -7.14 -4.52
N ILE A 3 2.46 -6.79 -3.28
CA ILE A 3 3.76 -7.06 -2.66
C ILE A 3 3.49 -7.71 -1.29
N PHE A 4 4.30 -8.71 -0.93
CA PHE A 4 4.17 -9.41 0.34
C PHE A 4 5.42 -9.19 1.19
N LEU A 5 5.24 -9.02 2.49
CA LEU A 5 6.33 -8.98 3.46
C LEU A 5 5.89 -9.63 4.79
N GLY A 6 6.47 -10.78 5.11
CA GLY A 6 5.99 -11.62 6.21
C GLY A 6 4.52 -12.00 6.01
N ASN A 7 3.68 -11.63 6.99
CA ASN A 7 2.23 -11.87 6.96
C ASN A 7 1.43 -10.66 6.47
N TYR A 8 2.07 -9.71 5.78
CA TYR A 8 1.41 -8.50 5.28
C TYR A 8 1.37 -8.49 3.75
N GLN A 9 0.26 -8.01 3.21
CA GLN A 9 0.02 -7.80 1.78
C GLN A 9 -0.16 -6.30 1.51
N LEU A 10 0.75 -5.70 0.75
CA LEU A 10 0.60 -4.38 0.17
C LEU A 10 -0.05 -4.48 -1.21
N THR A 11 -1.21 -3.87 -1.38
CA THR A 11 -1.91 -3.73 -2.66
C THR A 11 -1.76 -2.31 -3.15
N CYS A 12 -1.12 -2.11 -4.30
CA CYS A 12 -1.01 -0.82 -4.96
C CYS A 12 -1.96 -0.78 -6.16
N TYR A 13 -2.69 0.30 -6.29
CA TYR A 13 -3.62 0.51 -7.38
C TYR A 13 -3.47 1.93 -7.95
N ALA A 14 -3.86 2.05 -9.22
CA ALA A 14 -3.99 3.31 -9.91
C ALA A 14 -5.30 3.32 -10.69
N ALA A 15 -6.07 4.38 -10.54
CA ALA A 15 -7.33 4.58 -11.24
C ALA A 15 -7.24 5.85 -12.08
N LYS A 16 -7.90 5.87 -13.24
CA LYS A 16 -8.01 7.10 -14.02
C LYS A 16 -8.98 8.04 -13.29
N GLY A 17 -8.54 9.27 -13.03
CA GLY A 17 -9.37 10.32 -12.47
C GLY A 17 -10.49 10.73 -13.42
N ASP A 18 -11.53 11.35 -12.87
CA ASP A 18 -12.67 11.84 -13.62
C ASP A 18 -12.37 13.18 -14.33
N ILE A 19 -13.39 13.75 -14.95
CA ILE A 19 -13.30 15.03 -15.69
C ILE A 19 -12.85 16.18 -14.77
N SER A 20 -13.09 16.10 -13.46
CA SER A 20 -12.75 17.12 -12.48
C SER A 20 -11.35 16.94 -11.88
N ALA A 21 -10.75 15.76 -12.01
CA ALA A 21 -9.38 15.45 -11.63
C ALA A 21 -8.62 14.79 -12.80
N PRO A 22 -8.21 15.58 -13.83
CA PRO A 22 -7.51 15.04 -14.97
C PRO A 22 -6.15 14.49 -14.54
N GLY A 23 -6.03 13.16 -14.50
CA GLY A 23 -4.81 12.48 -14.09
C GLY A 23 -5.06 11.02 -13.69
N TRP A 24 -4.02 10.37 -13.20
CA TRP A 24 -4.11 9.10 -12.53
C TRP A 24 -4.12 9.32 -11.01
N ILE A 25 -5.02 8.64 -10.32
CA ILE A 25 -5.13 8.60 -8.87
C ILE A 25 -4.39 7.35 -8.40
N ALA A 26 -3.41 7.52 -7.53
CA ALA A 26 -2.67 6.42 -6.94
C ALA A 26 -3.21 6.12 -5.54
N GLY A 27 -3.18 4.85 -5.14
CA GLY A 27 -3.50 4.48 -3.78
C GLY A 27 -2.89 3.14 -3.39
N TRP A 28 -2.81 2.92 -2.09
CA TRP A 28 -2.28 1.69 -1.53
C TRP A 28 -3.02 1.27 -0.28
N ASP A 29 -3.07 -0.04 -0.04
CA ASP A 29 -3.64 -0.67 1.16
C ASP A 29 -2.72 -1.80 1.63
N ILE A 30 -2.59 -1.97 2.95
CA ILE A 30 -1.89 -3.07 3.60
C ILE A 30 -2.90 -3.90 4.39
N ALA A 31 -2.98 -5.18 4.09
CA ALA A 31 -3.78 -6.14 4.85
C ALA A 31 -2.87 -7.17 5.54
N GLN A 32 -3.34 -7.75 6.65
CA GLN A 32 -2.71 -8.93 7.23
C GLN A 32 -3.25 -10.21 6.59
N ILE A 33 -2.39 -11.19 6.36
CA ILE A 33 -2.71 -12.51 5.83
C ILE A 33 -2.52 -13.53 6.95
N GLY A 34 -3.52 -14.39 7.16
CA GLY A 34 -3.45 -15.46 8.16
C GLY A 34 -4.80 -15.87 8.73
N VAL A 35 -4.74 -16.71 9.76
CA VAL A 35 -5.92 -17.26 10.45
C VAL A 35 -6.59 -16.15 11.27
N GLY A 36 -7.74 -15.67 10.80
CA GLY A 36 -8.48 -14.56 11.42
C GLY A 36 -9.10 -13.57 10.43
N GLY A 37 -8.72 -13.64 9.15
CA GLY A 37 -9.27 -12.82 8.08
C GLY A 37 -8.41 -11.61 7.73
N ALA A 38 -8.51 -11.18 6.46
CA ALA A 38 -7.78 -10.03 5.95
C ALA A 38 -8.43 -8.73 6.44
N GLY A 39 -7.97 -8.21 7.58
CA GLY A 39 -8.26 -6.85 8.01
C GLY A 39 -7.37 -5.86 7.26
N ASN A 40 -7.96 -4.81 6.66
CA ASN A 40 -7.16 -3.67 6.20
C ASN A 40 -6.56 -2.97 7.43
N LEU A 41 -5.25 -2.87 7.47
CA LEU A 41 -4.49 -2.31 8.58
C LEU A 41 -4.08 -0.85 8.34
N ALA A 42 -3.80 -0.50 7.10
CA ALA A 42 -3.36 0.84 6.72
C ALA A 42 -3.59 1.05 5.23
N GLY A 43 -3.92 2.27 4.82
CA GLY A 43 -4.01 2.62 3.41
C GLY A 43 -4.18 4.11 3.23
N ALA A 44 -3.84 4.59 2.03
CA ALA A 44 -4.04 5.98 1.67
C ALA A 44 -4.26 6.13 0.16
N ALA A 45 -5.20 7.02 -0.18
CA ALA A 45 -5.24 7.63 -1.49
C ALA A 45 -4.18 8.73 -1.57
N LEU A 46 -3.38 8.73 -2.63
CA LEU A 46 -2.45 9.80 -2.95
C LEU A 46 -3.15 10.84 -3.84
N SER A 47 -2.64 12.07 -3.83
CA SER A 47 -3.20 13.19 -4.61
C SER A 47 -3.42 12.82 -6.09
N PRO A 48 -4.54 13.24 -6.71
CA PRO A 48 -4.98 12.74 -8.02
C PRO A 48 -4.25 13.31 -9.25
N SER A 49 -2.96 13.67 -9.16
CA SER A 49 -2.26 14.45 -10.19
C SER A 49 -1.10 13.72 -10.88
N PHE A 50 -1.18 12.40 -11.06
CA PHE A 50 -0.13 11.67 -11.79
C PHE A 50 -0.35 11.73 -13.31
N PRO A 51 0.68 12.01 -14.12
CA PRO A 51 0.55 12.15 -15.57
C PRO A 51 0.25 10.83 -16.28
N ASP A 52 0.63 9.69 -15.68
CA ASP A 52 0.47 8.37 -16.29
C ASP A 52 0.27 7.27 -15.23
N HIS A 53 -0.24 6.11 -15.67
CA HIS A 53 -0.50 4.97 -14.81
C HIS A 53 0.77 4.45 -14.12
N ARG A 54 1.92 4.46 -14.81
CA ARG A 54 3.17 3.91 -14.27
C ARG A 54 3.71 4.79 -13.15
N SER A 55 3.67 6.11 -13.31
CA SER A 55 4.08 7.05 -12.25
C SER A 55 3.15 6.96 -11.03
N ALA A 56 1.84 6.83 -11.24
CA ALA A 56 0.87 6.57 -10.18
C ALA A 56 1.17 5.27 -9.41
N MET A 57 1.38 4.17 -10.15
CA MET A 57 1.73 2.87 -9.55
C MET A 57 3.06 2.89 -8.79
N ALA A 58 4.06 3.61 -9.30
CA ALA A 58 5.33 3.79 -8.62
C ALA A 58 5.18 4.59 -7.32
N ALA A 59 4.39 5.66 -7.33
CA ALA A 59 4.11 6.45 -6.13
C ALA A 59 3.36 5.66 -5.06
N ALA A 60 2.31 4.92 -5.45
CA ALA A 60 1.58 4.01 -4.55
C ALA A 60 2.53 2.98 -3.91
N ARG A 61 3.44 2.40 -4.71
CA ARG A 61 4.45 1.48 -4.21
C ARG A 61 5.35 2.14 -3.18
N ILE A 62 5.96 3.28 -3.51
CA ILE A 62 6.92 3.95 -2.63
C ILE A 62 6.26 4.32 -1.30
N ALA A 63 5.06 4.92 -1.35
CA ALA A 63 4.33 5.30 -0.15
C ALA A 63 3.96 4.09 0.72
N GLY A 64 3.45 3.01 0.12
CA GLY A 64 3.06 1.81 0.85
C GLY A 64 4.23 0.99 1.39
N MET A 65 5.37 0.95 0.69
CA MET A 65 6.55 0.17 1.11
C MET A 65 7.12 0.67 2.44
N VAL A 66 7.18 2.00 2.65
CA VAL A 66 7.68 2.58 3.90
C VAL A 66 6.85 2.11 5.10
N THR A 67 5.53 2.11 4.97
CA THR A 67 4.63 1.62 6.03
C THR A 67 4.74 0.10 6.21
N LEU A 68 4.82 -0.65 5.11
CA LEU A 68 4.94 -2.10 5.13
C LEU A 68 6.21 -2.55 5.87
N GLU A 69 7.35 -1.94 5.56
CA GLU A 69 8.63 -2.24 6.20
C GLU A 69 8.62 -1.90 7.69
N ALA A 70 8.05 -0.75 8.07
CA ALA A 70 7.91 -0.37 9.48
C ALA A 70 7.02 -1.34 10.27
N MET A 71 5.89 -1.78 9.69
CA MET A 71 5.01 -2.78 10.30
C MET A 71 5.71 -4.14 10.45
N HIS A 72 6.50 -4.53 9.45
CA HIS A 72 7.26 -5.77 9.50
C HIS A 72 8.36 -5.73 10.56
N ALA A 73 9.16 -4.66 10.60
CA ALA A 73 10.22 -4.48 11.59
C ALA A 73 9.67 -4.54 13.02
N LYS A 74 8.58 -3.80 13.30
CA LYS A 74 7.90 -3.84 14.60
C LYS A 74 7.42 -5.25 14.96
N ALA A 75 6.89 -6.00 14.00
CA ALA A 75 6.44 -7.37 14.24
C ALA A 75 7.61 -8.34 14.48
N GLN A 76 8.79 -8.09 13.90
CA GLN A 76 10.00 -8.87 14.18
C GLN A 76 10.52 -8.58 15.59
N GLU A 77 10.62 -7.31 15.98
CA GLU A 77 11.03 -6.92 17.34
C GLU A 77 10.13 -7.56 18.41
N GLN A 78 8.81 -7.57 18.21
CA GLN A 78 7.88 -8.21 19.13
C GLN A 78 8.08 -9.73 19.26
N ARG A 79 8.55 -10.40 18.20
CA ARG A 79 8.84 -11.84 18.23
C ARG A 79 10.16 -12.16 18.91
N GLU A 80 11.16 -11.28 18.75
CA GLU A 80 12.46 -11.44 19.39
C GLU A 80 12.40 -11.19 20.91
N HIS A 81 11.39 -10.45 21.36
CA HIS A 81 11.16 -10.12 22.78
C HIS A 81 10.01 -10.92 23.44
N ALA A 82 9.44 -11.91 22.75
CA ALA A 82 8.38 -12.79 23.27
C ALA A 82 8.94 -14.14 23.72
#